data_AF-X1MJU6-F1
#
_entry.id   AF-X1MJU6-F1
#
_cell.length_a   1.000
_cell.length_b   1.000
_cell.length_c   1.000
_cell.angle_alpha   90.00
_cell.angle_beta   90.00
_cell.angle_gamma   90.00
#
_symmetry.space_group_name_H-M   'P 1'
#
loop_
_entity.id
_entity.type
_entity.pdbx_description
1 polymer ?
#
loop_
_entity_poly.entity_id
_entity_poly.type
_entity_poly.pdbx_seq_one_letter_code
_entity_poly.pdbx_strand_id
1 'polypeptide(L)'
;KTFGNNSQEKSKQIEEIVNNNVFGLDITEFPLYLAEMNILMRLLSLIINERYNNPIDKKIKVFLTKDSISEFMDTTLRGGQLSFEDLDLGYKSYVREESDLGEMKRGLESQPEIPRRRFDFVIGNPPYISYNECSKQGVLVFNLIKRGKIRLNNIYGVNLHSIPHNPKRYRPNPNLFTFFIALGIALLKESGKMCYIIPQTILVNPDFIPKFLIRILKYKANTKSSI
;
A
#
# COMPACT_ATOMS: atom_id res chain seq x y z
N LYS A 1 -26.89 8.35 9.25
CA LYS A 1 -27.03 9.80 9.52
C LYS A 1 -27.06 10.52 8.18
N THR A 2 -28.15 11.18 7.86
CA THR A 2 -28.39 11.93 6.61
C THR A 2 -27.52 13.20 6.59
N PHE A 3 -26.74 13.38 5.52
CA PHE A 3 -25.83 14.52 5.31
C PHE A 3 -26.62 15.76 4.85
N GLY A 4 -27.32 16.43 5.77
CA GLY A 4 -28.24 17.54 5.43
C GLY A 4 -28.07 18.79 6.29
N ASN A 5 -26.84 19.31 6.45
CA ASN A 5 -26.66 20.66 7.02
C ASN A 5 -25.37 21.24 6.43
N ASN A 6 -25.49 22.03 5.36
CA ASN A 6 -24.39 22.60 4.58
C ASN A 6 -23.80 23.82 5.31
N SER A 7 -23.03 23.60 6.39
CA SER A 7 -22.26 24.65 7.05
C SER A 7 -20.81 24.66 6.58
N GLN A 8 -20.19 25.84 6.55
CA GLN A 8 -18.77 26.04 6.23
C GLN A 8 -17.85 25.13 7.07
N GLU A 9 -18.20 24.91 8.33
CA GLU A 9 -17.48 24.02 9.25
C GLU A 9 -17.48 22.56 8.76
N LYS A 10 -18.60 22.07 8.24
CA LYS A 10 -18.64 20.71 7.68
C LYS A 10 -17.83 20.58 6.40
N SER A 11 -17.84 21.60 5.54
CA SER A 11 -16.99 21.61 4.35
C SER A 11 -15.52 21.47 4.72
N LYS A 12 -15.06 22.23 5.72
CA LYS A 12 -13.69 22.13 6.25
C LYS A 12 -13.38 20.77 6.86
N GLN A 13 -14.31 20.20 7.64
CA GLN A 13 -14.14 18.87 8.23
C GLN A 13 -14.01 17.78 7.15
N ILE A 14 -14.84 17.82 6.10
CA ILE A 14 -14.76 16.85 5.01
C ILE A 14 -13.43 16.97 4.27
N GLU A 15 -13.01 18.19 3.95
CA GLU A 15 -11.72 18.46 3.30
C GLU A 15 -10.54 17.93 4.13
N GLU A 16 -10.52 18.21 5.43
CA GLU A 16 -9.49 17.73 6.34
C GLU A 16 -9.47 16.20 6.45
N ILE A 17 -10.65 15.56 6.53
CA ILE A 17 -10.76 14.10 6.55
C ILE A 17 -10.17 13.50 5.28
N VAL A 18 -10.50 14.04 4.10
CA VAL A 18 -9.99 13.51 2.83
C VAL A 18 -8.49 13.71 2.72
N ASN A 19 -7.99 14.93 2.96
CA ASN A 19 -6.58 15.27 2.81
C ASN A 19 -5.66 14.51 3.77
N ASN A 20 -6.14 14.18 4.98
CA ASN A 20 -5.33 13.49 5.98
C ASN A 20 -5.45 11.96 5.95
N ASN A 21 -6.47 11.39 5.30
CA ASN A 21 -6.77 9.96 5.38
C ASN A 21 -6.81 9.23 4.03
N VAL A 22 -6.81 9.94 2.90
CA VAL A 22 -6.80 9.32 1.56
C VAL A 22 -5.40 9.33 0.99
N PHE A 23 -4.90 8.15 0.67
CA PHE A 23 -3.56 7.94 0.13
C PHE A 23 -3.65 7.09 -1.14
N GLY A 24 -2.78 7.36 -2.11
CA GLY A 24 -2.71 6.57 -3.34
C GLY A 24 -1.29 6.42 -3.86
N LEU A 25 -1.04 5.34 -4.60
CA LEU A 25 0.25 5.01 -5.17
C LEU A 25 0.02 4.59 -6.62
N ASP A 26 0.85 5.08 -7.53
CA ASP A 26 0.90 4.60 -8.91
C ASP A 26 2.35 4.66 -9.40
N ILE A 27 2.62 4.01 -10.53
CA ILE A 27 3.93 4.06 -11.21
C ILE A 27 3.91 5.01 -12.42
N THR A 28 2.76 5.55 -12.77
CA THR A 28 2.56 6.41 -13.94
C THR A 28 1.86 7.72 -13.57
N GLU A 29 2.35 8.83 -14.13
CA GLU A 29 1.83 10.17 -13.81
C GLU A 29 0.40 10.40 -14.29
N PHE A 30 0.04 9.88 -15.46
CA PHE A 30 -1.28 10.14 -16.04
C PHE A 30 -2.44 9.57 -15.20
N PRO A 31 -2.45 8.29 -14.80
CA PRO A 31 -3.45 7.75 -13.88
C PRO A 31 -3.51 8.47 -12.53
N LEU A 32 -2.37 9.00 -12.07
CA LEU A 32 -2.30 9.78 -10.85
C LEU A 32 -3.03 11.11 -10.97
N TYR A 33 -2.83 11.86 -12.06
CA TYR A 33 -3.60 13.07 -12.33
C TYR A 33 -5.09 12.76 -12.46
N LEU A 34 -5.43 11.68 -13.16
CA LEU A 34 -6.83 11.27 -13.32
C LEU A 34 -7.46 10.93 -11.96
N ALA A 35 -6.76 10.19 -11.10
CA ALA A 35 -7.23 9.86 -9.76
C ALA A 35 -7.40 11.11 -8.90
N GLU A 36 -6.42 12.01 -8.91
CA GLU A 36 -6.45 13.28 -8.18
C GLU A 36 -7.63 14.14 -8.61
N MET A 37 -7.81 14.33 -9.92
CA MET A 37 -8.94 15.09 -10.46
C MET A 37 -10.30 14.45 -10.13
N ASN A 38 -10.40 13.12 -10.20
CA ASN A 38 -11.65 12.43 -9.85
C ASN A 38 -12.02 12.61 -8.38
N ILE A 39 -11.04 12.49 -7.47
CA ILE A 39 -11.26 12.72 -6.04
C ILE A 39 -11.62 14.19 -5.81
N LEU A 40 -10.91 15.12 -6.43
CA LEU A 40 -11.14 16.55 -6.32
C LEU A 40 -12.55 16.92 -6.79
N MET A 41 -12.97 16.48 -7.97
CA MET A 41 -14.32 16.74 -8.49
C MET A 41 -15.41 16.18 -7.58
N ARG A 42 -15.20 14.99 -7.00
CA ARG A 42 -16.14 14.42 -6.03
C ARG A 42 -16.14 15.20 -4.71
N LEU A 43 -14.98 15.65 -4.24
CA LEU A 43 -14.84 16.45 -3.04
C LEU A 43 -15.51 17.81 -3.20
N LEU A 44 -15.26 18.51 -4.31
CA LEU A 44 -15.89 19.81 -4.64
C LEU A 44 -17.41 19.71 -4.62
N SER A 45 -17.99 18.62 -5.15
CA SER A 45 -19.44 18.40 -5.10
C SER A 45 -20.02 18.27 -3.69
N LEU A 46 -19.17 17.99 -2.69
CA LEU A 46 -19.55 17.85 -1.27
C LEU A 46 -19.28 19.13 -0.46
N ILE A 47 -18.25 19.89 -0.83
CA ILE A 47 -17.77 21.03 -0.03
C ILE A 47 -18.17 22.39 -0.59
N ILE A 48 -18.36 22.52 -1.91
CA ILE A 48 -18.78 23.79 -2.54
C ILE A 48 -20.21 24.11 -2.12
N ASN A 49 -20.39 25.29 -1.56
CA ASN A 49 -21.68 25.90 -1.29
C ASN A 49 -21.53 27.43 -1.38
N GLU A 50 -22.65 28.15 -1.27
CA GLU A 50 -22.66 29.63 -1.34
C GLU A 50 -21.67 30.32 -0.38
N ARG A 51 -21.23 29.64 0.69
CA ARG A 51 -20.35 30.17 1.74
C ARG A 51 -18.95 29.56 1.77
N TYR A 52 -18.65 28.59 0.88
CA TYR A 52 -17.35 27.93 0.81
C TYR A 52 -16.96 27.70 -0.65
N ASN A 53 -16.12 28.60 -1.17
CA ASN A 53 -15.67 28.61 -2.55
C ASN A 53 -14.14 28.51 -2.65
N ASN A 54 -13.50 27.89 -1.65
CA ASN A 54 -12.04 27.85 -1.58
C ASN A 54 -11.50 26.89 -2.66
N PRO A 55 -10.57 27.31 -3.53
CA PRO A 55 -9.76 26.36 -4.28
C PRO A 55 -9.03 25.49 -3.26
N ILE A 56 -9.14 24.17 -3.40
CA ILE A 56 -8.49 23.21 -2.50
C ILE A 56 -6.99 23.53 -2.46
N ASP A 57 -6.51 23.99 -1.31
CA ASP A 57 -5.15 24.51 -1.13
C ASP A 57 -4.14 23.38 -0.88
N LYS A 58 -4.64 22.23 -0.40
CA LYS A 58 -3.84 21.03 -0.11
C LYS A 58 -4.03 19.97 -1.18
N LYS A 59 -2.93 19.50 -1.76
CA LYS A 59 -2.94 18.41 -2.72
C LYS A 59 -3.30 17.09 -2.05
N ILE A 60 -4.03 16.25 -2.79
CA ILE A 60 -4.41 14.92 -2.31
C ILE A 60 -3.13 14.07 -2.24
N LYS A 61 -2.97 13.26 -1.18
CA LYS A 61 -1.78 12.43 -0.91
C LYS A 61 -1.67 11.20 -1.82
N VAL A 62 -1.65 11.44 -3.12
CA VAL A 62 -1.35 10.44 -4.15
C VAL A 62 0.13 10.55 -4.53
N PHE A 63 0.85 9.44 -4.72
CA PHE A 63 2.30 9.44 -4.93
C PHE A 63 2.70 8.66 -6.18
N LEU A 64 3.61 9.24 -6.95
CA LEU A 64 4.29 8.54 -8.05
C LEU A 64 5.40 7.72 -7.43
N THR A 65 5.46 6.45 -7.79
CA THR A 65 6.43 5.49 -7.29
C THR A 65 7.17 4.86 -8.45
N LYS A 66 8.46 4.56 -8.31
CA LYS A 66 9.17 3.77 -9.33
C LYS A 66 8.72 2.31 -9.33
N ASP A 67 8.44 1.78 -8.14
CA ASP A 67 7.95 0.44 -7.89
C ASP A 67 7.21 0.43 -6.55
N SER A 68 5.88 0.39 -6.59
CA SER A 68 5.06 0.52 -5.38
C SER A 68 5.28 -0.61 -4.36
N ILE A 69 5.81 -1.75 -4.80
CA ILE A 69 6.14 -2.89 -3.93
C ILE A 69 7.45 -2.64 -3.19
N SER A 70 8.45 -2.02 -3.81
CA SER A 70 9.77 -1.79 -3.20
C SER A 70 9.80 -0.51 -2.37
N GLU A 71 8.88 0.43 -2.63
CA GLU A 71 8.80 1.76 -2.02
C GLU A 71 8.84 1.78 -0.49
N PHE A 72 8.30 0.74 0.18
CA PHE A 72 8.19 0.67 1.64
C PHE A 72 9.04 -0.46 2.26
N MET A 73 9.85 -1.15 1.47
CA MET A 73 10.56 -2.32 1.98
C MET A 73 11.62 -1.95 3.01
N ASP A 74 12.25 -0.79 2.86
CA ASP A 74 13.15 -0.17 3.83
C ASP A 74 12.48 0.13 5.18
N THR A 75 11.29 0.73 5.17
CA THR A 75 10.55 1.16 6.38
C THR A 75 10.10 -0.01 7.25
N THR A 76 9.83 -1.17 6.64
CA THR A 76 9.37 -2.36 7.37
C THR A 76 10.50 -3.22 7.94
N LEU A 77 11.76 -2.94 7.59
CA LEU A 77 12.94 -3.74 7.89
C LEU A 77 13.80 -3.21 9.05
N ARG A 78 13.30 -2.31 9.91
CA ARG A 78 13.96 -1.92 11.18
C ARG A 78 13.91 -3.01 12.28
N GLY A 79 14.13 -4.25 11.85
CA GLY A 79 14.56 -5.42 12.63
C GLY A 79 15.65 -6.23 11.91
N GLY A 80 16.34 -5.63 10.92
CA GLY A 80 17.53 -6.18 10.26
C GLY A 80 17.31 -6.57 8.79
N GLN A 81 17.92 -5.83 7.86
CA GLN A 81 19.03 -6.33 7.02
C GLN A 81 19.50 -5.35 5.92
N LEU A 82 18.82 -4.22 5.67
CA LEU A 82 19.18 -3.33 4.56
C LEU A 82 18.98 -1.86 4.95
N SER A 83 20.08 -1.09 5.03
CA SER A 83 19.99 0.36 4.77
C SER A 83 19.90 0.54 3.26
N PHE A 84 18.82 1.16 2.79
CA PHE A 84 18.64 1.47 1.38
C PHE A 84 18.92 2.95 1.15
N GLU A 85 20.10 3.41 1.56
CA GLU A 85 20.62 4.73 1.16
C GLU A 85 20.76 4.86 -0.37
N ASP A 86 20.71 3.73 -1.11
CA ASP A 86 20.84 3.66 -2.57
C ASP A 86 19.51 3.66 -3.37
N LEU A 87 18.34 3.74 -2.72
CA LEU A 87 17.06 3.92 -3.43
C LEU A 87 16.65 5.40 -3.41
N ASP A 88 17.55 6.27 -3.87
CA ASP A 88 17.11 7.55 -4.42
C ASP A 88 16.33 7.24 -5.70
N LEU A 89 15.01 7.21 -5.55
CA LEU A 89 14.08 6.90 -6.64
C LEU A 89 13.85 8.12 -7.55
N GLY A 90 14.54 9.24 -7.30
CA GLY A 90 14.65 10.36 -8.24
C GLY A 90 13.36 11.16 -8.38
N TYR A 91 12.73 11.56 -7.27
CA TYR A 91 11.46 12.27 -7.31
C TYR A 91 11.66 13.80 -7.42
N LYS A 92 11.63 14.33 -8.65
CA LYS A 92 11.22 15.72 -8.91
C LYS A 92 9.85 15.72 -9.58
N SER A 93 8.80 15.39 -8.84
CA SER A 93 7.44 15.64 -9.32
C SER A 93 7.12 17.11 -9.08
N TYR A 94 6.90 17.88 -10.15
CA TYR A 94 6.44 19.28 -10.07
C TYR A 94 5.13 19.45 -9.28
N VAL A 95 4.42 18.35 -9.07
CA VAL A 95 3.08 18.36 -8.50
C VAL A 95 3.08 17.95 -7.03
N ARG A 96 4.17 17.44 -6.44
CA ARG A 96 4.05 16.79 -5.11
C ARG A 96 5.17 17.17 -4.14
N GLU A 97 4.80 17.31 -2.88
CA GLU A 97 5.75 17.54 -1.80
C GLU A 97 6.34 16.20 -1.34
N GLU A 98 7.65 16.04 -1.48
CA GLU A 98 8.39 14.86 -1.01
C GLU A 98 8.22 14.61 0.51
N SER A 99 7.94 15.69 1.25
CA SER A 99 7.61 15.70 2.68
C SER A 99 6.43 14.81 3.03
N ASP A 100 5.39 14.74 2.19
CA ASP A 100 4.17 13.96 2.41
C ASP A 100 4.42 12.44 2.27
N LEU A 101 5.24 12.04 1.28
CA LEU A 101 5.64 10.64 1.13
C LEU A 101 6.55 10.22 2.29
N GLY A 102 7.46 11.10 2.72
CA GLY A 102 8.27 10.90 3.91
C GLY A 102 7.42 10.78 5.18
N GLU A 103 6.38 11.61 5.34
CA GLU A 103 5.41 11.50 6.44
C GLU A 103 4.70 10.15 6.42
N MET A 104 4.23 9.71 5.25
CA MET A 104 3.57 8.41 5.08
C MET A 104 4.52 7.26 5.46
N LYS A 105 5.75 7.26 4.94
CA LYS A 105 6.78 6.26 5.25
C LYS A 105 7.09 6.20 6.74
N ARG A 106 7.34 7.35 7.38
CA ARG A 106 7.54 7.44 8.84
C ARG A 106 6.32 6.93 9.62
N GLY A 107 5.12 7.24 9.15
CA GLY A 107 3.88 6.70 9.71
C GLY A 107 3.81 5.18 9.65
N LEU A 108 4.41 4.55 8.65
CA LEU A 108 4.45 3.09 8.50
C LEU A 108 5.59 2.43 9.29
N GLU A 109 6.49 3.19 9.89
CA GLU A 109 7.52 2.67 10.78
C GLU A 109 6.95 2.45 12.19
N SER A 110 7.45 1.42 12.88
CA SER A 110 7.25 1.28 14.31
C SER A 110 8.31 2.13 15.01
N GLN A 111 7.94 3.34 15.45
CA GLN A 111 8.81 4.17 16.26
C GLN A 111 8.46 4.01 17.75
N PRO A 112 9.44 4.13 18.67
CA PRO A 112 9.22 3.91 20.11
C PRO A 112 8.09 4.78 20.69
N GLU A 113 7.90 5.98 20.14
CA GLU A 113 6.99 7.00 20.66
C GLU A 113 5.75 7.20 19.78
N ILE A 114 5.78 6.73 18.52
CA ILE A 114 4.70 6.95 17.56
C ILE A 114 4.15 5.59 17.09
N PRO A 115 2.90 5.26 17.43
CA PRO A 115 2.29 4.03 16.94
C PRO A 115 2.16 4.09 15.42
N ARG A 116 2.48 2.96 14.77
CA ARG A 116 2.44 2.82 13.31
C ARG A 116 1.06 3.25 12.77
N ARG A 117 1.03 4.34 12.00
CA ARG A 117 -0.12 4.74 11.16
C ARG A 117 -0.34 3.66 10.12
N ARG A 118 -1.40 2.89 10.35
CA ARG A 118 -1.92 1.87 9.43
C ARG A 118 -3.29 2.30 8.95
N PHE A 119 -3.77 1.70 7.88
CA PHE A 119 -5.05 2.02 7.27
C PHE A 119 -6.17 1.14 7.82
N ASP A 120 -7.35 1.74 8.02
CA ASP A 120 -8.58 1.00 8.27
C ASP A 120 -9.05 0.25 7.01
N PHE A 121 -8.74 0.80 5.83
CA PHE A 121 -9.09 0.24 4.53
C PHE A 121 -7.91 0.27 3.59
N VAL A 122 -7.63 -0.85 2.92
CA VAL A 122 -6.72 -0.92 1.78
C VAL A 122 -7.49 -1.50 0.60
N ILE A 123 -7.61 -0.70 -0.46
CA ILE A 123 -8.39 -1.05 -1.64
C ILE A 123 -7.49 -1.02 -2.88
N GLY A 124 -7.84 -1.78 -3.91
CA GLY A 124 -7.06 -1.77 -5.13
C GLY A 124 -7.45 -2.86 -6.14
N ASN A 125 -7.02 -2.64 -7.37
CA ASN A 125 -7.04 -3.64 -8.44
C ASN A 125 -5.59 -3.92 -8.85
N PRO A 126 -4.87 -4.78 -8.12
CA PRO A 126 -3.44 -4.99 -8.36
C PRO A 126 -3.17 -5.62 -9.73
N PRO A 127 -2.00 -5.41 -10.34
CA PRO A 127 -1.67 -5.94 -11.67
C PRO A 127 -1.53 -7.48 -11.69
N TYR A 128 -2.10 -8.11 -12.71
CA TYR A 128 -2.15 -9.56 -12.88
C TYR A 128 -1.02 -10.08 -13.79
N ILE A 129 0.22 -9.77 -13.44
CA ILE A 129 1.40 -10.11 -14.26
C ILE A 129 2.15 -11.29 -13.62
N SER A 130 2.61 -12.23 -14.46
CA SER A 130 3.37 -13.39 -13.99
C SER A 130 4.76 -13.02 -13.48
N TYR A 131 5.27 -13.84 -12.55
CA TYR A 131 6.62 -13.69 -12.01
C TYR A 131 7.68 -13.61 -13.13
N ASN A 132 7.58 -14.51 -14.12
CA ASN A 132 8.54 -14.62 -15.20
C ASN A 132 8.53 -13.37 -16.09
N GLU A 133 7.34 -12.83 -16.34
CA GLU A 133 7.19 -11.61 -17.13
C GLU A 133 7.74 -10.39 -16.38
N CYS A 134 7.40 -10.19 -15.10
CA CYS A 134 8.00 -9.13 -14.28
C CYS A 134 9.53 -9.25 -14.19
N SER A 135 10.02 -10.48 -14.07
CA SER A 135 11.44 -10.81 -14.06
C SER A 135 12.13 -10.46 -15.38
N LYS A 136 11.48 -10.71 -16.52
CA LYS A 136 11.99 -10.38 -17.86
C LYS A 136 12.00 -8.88 -18.11
N GLN A 137 10.96 -8.17 -17.67
CA GLN A 137 10.83 -6.71 -17.77
C GLN A 137 11.75 -5.95 -16.80
N GLY A 138 12.41 -6.64 -15.87
CA GLY A 138 13.32 -6.00 -14.92
C GLY A 138 12.61 -5.14 -13.87
N VAL A 139 11.39 -5.52 -13.48
CA VAL A 139 10.67 -4.87 -12.37
C VAL A 139 11.54 -4.91 -11.09
N LEU A 140 11.63 -3.78 -10.38
CA LEU A 140 12.66 -3.54 -9.36
C LEU A 140 12.64 -4.61 -8.25
N VAL A 141 11.47 -4.92 -7.69
CA VAL A 141 11.37 -5.92 -6.62
C VAL A 141 11.91 -7.29 -7.08
N PHE A 142 11.68 -7.68 -8.34
CA PHE A 142 12.15 -8.95 -8.88
C PHE A 142 13.65 -8.95 -9.11
N ASN A 143 14.22 -7.83 -9.54
CA ASN A 143 15.67 -7.66 -9.65
C ASN A 143 16.35 -7.73 -8.28
N LEU A 144 15.77 -7.11 -7.26
CA LEU A 144 16.27 -7.19 -5.88
C LEU A 144 16.19 -8.61 -5.32
N ILE A 145 15.14 -9.37 -5.66
CA ILE A 145 15.06 -10.79 -5.28
C ILE A 145 16.10 -11.63 -6.01
N LYS A 146 16.34 -11.40 -7.32
CA LYS A 146 17.40 -12.10 -8.08
C LYS A 146 18.79 -11.85 -7.47
N ARG A 147 19.03 -10.63 -6.98
CA ARG A 147 20.27 -10.24 -6.30
C ARG A 147 20.36 -10.72 -4.85
N GLY A 148 19.36 -11.43 -4.34
CA GLY A 148 19.31 -11.92 -2.96
C GLY A 148 19.13 -10.83 -1.90
N LYS A 149 18.83 -9.58 -2.31
CA LYS A 149 18.59 -8.45 -1.40
C LYS A 149 17.23 -8.60 -0.72
N ILE A 150 16.23 -9.13 -1.41
CA ILE A 150 14.91 -9.43 -0.84
C ILE A 150 14.67 -10.94 -0.92
N ARG A 151 14.08 -11.52 0.13
CA ARG A 151 13.76 -12.94 0.18
C ARG A 151 12.25 -13.16 0.11
N LEU A 152 11.81 -14.08 -0.75
CA LEU A 152 10.38 -14.43 -0.89
C LEU A 152 9.75 -14.93 0.43
N ASN A 153 10.54 -15.48 1.34
CA ASN A 153 10.02 -15.95 2.62
C ASN A 153 9.69 -14.83 3.62
N ASN A 154 10.05 -13.58 3.30
CA ASN A 154 9.78 -12.40 4.10
C ASN A 154 9.53 -11.17 3.21
N ILE A 155 8.37 -11.13 2.55
CA ILE A 155 7.86 -9.95 1.86
C ILE A 155 6.90 -9.26 2.82
N TYR A 156 7.34 -8.17 3.45
CA TYR A 156 6.55 -7.46 4.46
C TYR A 156 6.04 -8.33 5.62
N GLY A 157 6.84 -9.31 6.09
CA GLY A 157 6.42 -10.28 7.10
C GLY A 157 5.58 -11.45 6.55
N VAL A 158 5.26 -11.43 5.26
CA VAL A 158 4.50 -12.48 4.58
C VAL A 158 5.44 -13.43 3.84
N ASN A 159 5.29 -14.72 4.08
CA ASN A 159 6.08 -15.75 3.40
C ASN A 159 5.39 -16.16 2.09
N LEU A 160 5.98 -15.73 0.96
CA LEU A 160 5.60 -16.07 -0.41
C LEU A 160 6.41 -17.24 -1.00
N HIS A 161 7.31 -17.85 -0.23
CA HIS A 161 8.21 -18.91 -0.70
C HIS A 161 7.69 -20.33 -0.41
N SER A 162 7.41 -20.62 0.85
CA SER A 162 7.09 -21.98 1.26
C SER A 162 6.45 -22.03 2.64
N ILE A 163 5.85 -23.17 2.96
CA ILE A 163 5.23 -23.38 4.26
C ILE A 163 6.29 -23.76 5.31
N PRO A 164 6.18 -23.28 6.57
CA PRO A 164 7.25 -23.41 7.60
C PRO A 164 7.73 -24.82 7.90
N HIS A 165 6.95 -25.84 7.53
CA HIS A 165 7.23 -27.25 7.83
C HIS A 165 7.18 -28.16 6.58
N ASN A 166 7.15 -27.57 5.39
CA ASN A 166 7.25 -28.32 4.14
C ASN A 166 7.83 -27.36 3.07
N PRO A 167 9.14 -27.08 3.15
CA PRO A 167 9.82 -26.20 2.23
C PRO A 167 9.71 -26.76 0.81
N LYS A 168 9.33 -25.92 -0.15
CA LYS A 168 9.29 -26.35 -1.55
C LYS A 168 10.72 -26.63 -2.02
N ARG A 169 10.90 -27.76 -2.71
CA ARG A 169 12.16 -28.13 -3.37
C ARG A 169 12.58 -27.10 -4.43
N TYR A 170 11.59 -26.46 -5.07
CA TYR A 170 11.80 -25.41 -6.05
C TYR A 170 11.16 -24.12 -5.57
N ARG A 171 11.83 -23.01 -5.91
CA ARG A 171 11.34 -21.67 -5.67
C ARG A 171 9.96 -21.48 -6.35
N PRO A 172 8.95 -20.95 -5.65
CA PRO A 172 7.70 -20.58 -6.31
C PRO A 172 7.85 -19.28 -7.11
N ASN A 173 6.97 -19.12 -8.08
CA ASN A 173 6.90 -17.97 -8.97
C ASN A 173 5.55 -17.26 -8.80
N PRO A 174 5.32 -16.57 -7.67
CA PRO A 174 4.05 -15.90 -7.40
C PRO A 174 3.80 -14.74 -8.37
N ASN A 175 2.54 -14.58 -8.81
CA ASN A 175 2.13 -13.44 -9.62
C ASN A 175 2.31 -12.12 -8.86
N LEU A 176 2.47 -11.01 -9.59
CA LEU A 176 2.72 -9.68 -9.03
C LEU A 176 1.65 -9.25 -8.01
N PHE A 177 0.37 -9.53 -8.27
CA PHE A 177 -0.69 -9.21 -7.31
C PHE A 177 -0.50 -9.85 -5.92
N THR A 178 0.26 -10.94 -5.81
CA THR A 178 0.56 -11.58 -4.52
C THR A 178 1.48 -10.70 -3.65
N PHE A 179 2.38 -9.95 -4.28
CA PHE A 179 3.22 -8.96 -3.59
C PHE A 179 2.38 -7.77 -3.13
N PHE A 180 1.41 -7.34 -3.93
CA PHE A 180 0.46 -6.30 -3.51
C PHE A 180 -0.41 -6.75 -2.33
N ILE A 181 -0.81 -8.02 -2.27
CA ILE A 181 -1.50 -8.55 -1.08
C ILE A 181 -0.59 -8.44 0.15
N ALA A 182 0.69 -8.81 0.04
CA ALA A 182 1.64 -8.68 1.14
C ALA A 182 1.80 -7.22 1.61
N LEU A 183 1.95 -6.29 0.66
CA LEU A 183 1.97 -4.85 0.93
C LEU A 183 0.66 -4.40 1.62
N GLY A 184 -0.49 -4.77 1.08
CA GLY A 184 -1.79 -4.40 1.65
C GLY A 184 -1.98 -4.88 3.09
N ILE A 185 -1.55 -6.11 3.42
CA ILE A 185 -1.55 -6.61 4.80
C ILE A 185 -0.63 -5.77 5.71
N ALA A 186 0.55 -5.39 5.22
CA ALA A 186 1.50 -4.58 5.96
C ALA A 186 1.00 -3.16 6.25
N LEU A 187 0.19 -2.62 5.34
CA LEU A 187 -0.44 -1.32 5.43
C LEU A 187 -1.68 -1.33 6.36
N LEU A 188 -2.32 -2.48 6.58
CA LEU A 188 -3.57 -2.57 7.34
C LEU A 188 -3.38 -2.57 8.86
N LYS A 189 -4.33 -1.93 9.56
CA LYS A 189 -4.57 -2.12 10.99
C LYS A 189 -5.04 -3.55 11.26
N GLU A 190 -4.94 -4.00 12.50
CA GLU A 190 -5.40 -5.35 12.89
C GLU A 190 -6.88 -5.59 12.56
N SER A 191 -7.74 -4.62 12.86
CA SER A 191 -9.17 -4.61 12.54
C SER A 191 -9.50 -4.09 11.14
N GLY A 192 -8.49 -3.70 10.36
CA GLY A 192 -8.66 -3.13 9.03
C GLY A 192 -9.18 -4.14 7.99
N LYS A 193 -9.75 -3.62 6.91
CA LYS A 193 -10.34 -4.39 5.81
C LYS A 193 -9.54 -4.19 4.52
N MET A 194 -9.21 -5.31 3.87
CA MET A 194 -8.62 -5.32 2.53
C MET A 194 -9.70 -5.63 1.51
N CYS A 195 -9.81 -4.83 0.44
CA CYS A 195 -10.74 -5.08 -0.66
C CYS A 195 -9.98 -5.03 -1.99
N TYR A 196 -9.49 -6.19 -2.45
CA TYR A 196 -8.86 -6.32 -3.75
C TYR A 196 -9.70 -7.11 -4.73
N ILE A 197 -9.67 -6.68 -5.99
CA ILE A 197 -10.12 -7.49 -7.11
C ILE A 197 -8.91 -8.32 -7.54
N ILE A 198 -8.98 -9.65 -7.38
CA ILE A 198 -7.87 -10.56 -7.71
C ILE A 198 -8.39 -11.79 -8.48
N PRO A 199 -7.53 -12.45 -9.28
CA PRO A 199 -7.94 -13.62 -10.05
C PRO A 199 -8.35 -14.79 -9.15
N GLN A 200 -9.38 -15.54 -9.55
CA GLN A 200 -9.85 -16.75 -8.85
C GLN A 200 -8.76 -17.83 -8.73
N THR A 201 -7.71 -17.78 -9.54
CA THR A 201 -6.58 -18.73 -9.50
C THR A 201 -5.94 -18.85 -8.11
N ILE A 202 -5.99 -17.78 -7.29
CA ILE A 202 -5.54 -17.82 -5.89
C ILE A 202 -6.40 -18.74 -5.01
N LEU A 203 -7.67 -18.96 -5.36
CA LEU A 203 -8.67 -19.77 -4.65
C LEU A 203 -8.72 -21.24 -5.11
N VAL A 204 -8.09 -21.58 -6.24
CA VAL A 204 -8.10 -22.94 -6.80
C VAL A 204 -6.73 -23.60 -6.87
N ASN A 205 -5.65 -22.82 -6.79
CA ASN A 205 -4.31 -23.39 -6.79
C ASN A 205 -3.84 -23.74 -5.36
N PRO A 206 -3.67 -25.03 -5.01
CA PRO A 206 -3.31 -25.47 -3.65
C PRO A 206 -1.97 -24.93 -3.16
N ASP A 207 -1.12 -24.45 -4.09
CA ASP A 207 0.12 -23.73 -3.75
C ASP A 207 -0.12 -22.33 -3.16
N PHE A 208 -1.29 -21.73 -3.43
CA PHE A 208 -1.65 -20.37 -3.03
C PHE A 208 -2.75 -20.33 -1.95
N ILE A 209 -3.71 -21.26 -1.94
CA ILE A 209 -4.92 -21.14 -1.10
C ILE A 209 -4.69 -21.37 0.40
N PRO A 210 -4.22 -22.54 0.87
CA PRO A 210 -4.68 -22.95 2.19
C PRO A 210 -3.91 -22.24 3.29
N LYS A 211 -2.59 -22.05 3.16
CA LYS A 211 -1.77 -21.48 4.25
C LYS A 211 -1.49 -19.99 4.11
N PHE A 212 -1.62 -19.40 2.92
CA PHE A 212 -1.50 -17.94 2.73
C PHE A 212 -2.69 -17.21 3.36
N LEU A 213 -3.93 -17.61 3.03
CA LEU A 213 -5.13 -17.10 3.69
C LEU A 213 -5.17 -17.45 5.18
N ILE A 214 -4.87 -18.69 5.56
CA ILE A 214 -4.83 -19.10 6.99
C ILE A 214 -3.76 -18.32 7.76
N ARG A 215 -2.67 -17.86 7.14
CA ARG A 215 -1.62 -17.08 7.82
C ARG A 215 -1.94 -15.58 7.87
N ILE A 216 -2.67 -15.03 6.90
CA ILE A 216 -3.32 -13.72 7.06
C ILE A 216 -4.29 -13.77 8.26
N LEU A 217 -5.08 -14.84 8.35
CA LEU A 217 -6.01 -15.06 9.47
C LEU A 217 -5.29 -15.32 10.80
N LYS A 218 -4.19 -16.07 10.82
CA LYS A 218 -3.39 -16.36 12.04
C LYS A 218 -2.51 -15.19 12.48
N TYR A 219 -1.96 -14.39 11.56
CA TYR A 219 -1.26 -13.15 11.90
C TYR A 219 -2.19 -12.20 12.66
N LYS A 220 -3.45 -12.08 12.24
CA LYS A 220 -4.50 -11.35 12.98
C LYS A 220 -4.95 -12.01 14.30
N ALA A 221 -4.74 -13.32 14.47
CA ALA A 221 -5.12 -14.04 15.69
C ALA A 221 -4.05 -13.95 16.78
N ASN A 222 -2.76 -13.94 16.42
CA ASN A 222 -1.66 -13.88 17.38
C ASN A 222 -1.42 -12.47 17.96
N THR A 223 -1.86 -11.40 17.29
CA THR A 223 -1.85 -10.06 17.90
C THR A 223 -2.92 -9.89 18.99
N LYS A 224 -3.98 -10.72 18.98
CA LYS A 224 -5.00 -10.74 20.05
C LYS A 224 -4.54 -11.39 21.36
N SER A 225 -3.44 -12.15 21.39
CA SER A 225 -2.99 -12.87 22.60
C SER A 225 -1.86 -12.15 23.36
N SER A 226 -1.57 -10.89 23.03
CA SER A 226 -0.49 -10.09 23.64
C SER A 226 -1.03 -8.91 24.46
N ILE A 227 -2.28 -9.00 24.94
CA ILE A 227 -2.88 -8.08 25.92
C ILE A 227 -3.31 -8.90 27.13
#